data_AF-A0AAW4BKU4-F1
#
_entry.id   AF-A0AAW4BKU4-F1
#
_cell.length_a   1.000
_cell.length_b   1.000
_cell.length_c   1.000
_cell.angle_alpha   90.00
_cell.angle_beta   90.00
_cell.angle_gamma   90.00
#
_symmetry.space_group_name_H-M   'P 1'
#
loop_
_entity.id
_entity.type
_entity.pdbx_description
1 polymer ?
#
loop_
_entity_poly.entity_id
_entity_poly.type
_entity_poly.pdbx_seq_one_letter_code
_entity_poly.pdbx_strand_id
1 'polypeptide(L)'
;TNYQQQSIILNHTLVEPSNGSEGSIGSTSYDHKLGSSTPIQQSVTEVGVFDFSLVPPTSYLDLDLIEAGLPIAVMSTGPIGRFIPAYFAVSPMTVTLAAACNSGENSFTYLGQPFSYASNPGLYLQPKSGSGSDTLNYLIGDWWRYNNQWSDRAYNDA
;
A
#
# COMPACT_ATOMS: atom_id res chain seq x y z
N THR A 1 33.28 -18.54 8.21
CA THR A 1 32.36 -19.17 7.24
C THR A 1 32.87 -18.89 5.84
N ASN A 2 32.98 -19.92 5.00
CA ASN A 2 33.65 -19.88 3.68
C ASN A 2 32.68 -20.03 2.49
N TYR A 3 31.38 -20.06 2.74
CA TYR A 3 30.36 -20.09 1.69
C TYR A 3 30.18 -18.70 1.07
N GLN A 4 30.01 -18.67 -0.25
CA GLN A 4 29.66 -17.50 -1.05
C GLN A 4 28.81 -17.98 -2.22
N GLN A 5 27.87 -17.18 -2.70
CA GLN A 5 27.00 -17.57 -3.81
C GLN A 5 26.49 -16.33 -4.52
N GLN A 6 26.58 -16.33 -5.85
CA GLN A 6 26.08 -15.22 -6.65
C GLN A 6 24.63 -15.44 -7.05
N SER A 7 23.94 -14.33 -7.33
CA SER A 7 22.63 -14.33 -7.98
C SER A 7 21.57 -15.18 -7.27
N ILE A 8 21.54 -15.18 -5.94
CA ILE A 8 20.45 -15.81 -5.19
C ILE A 8 19.19 -14.99 -5.44
N ILE A 9 18.18 -15.59 -6.05
CA ILE A 9 16.92 -14.94 -6.39
C ILE A 9 16.13 -14.69 -5.10
N LEU A 10 15.58 -13.49 -4.98
CA LEU A 10 14.66 -13.08 -3.91
C LEU A 10 13.23 -13.07 -4.46
N ASN A 11 12.31 -13.59 -3.65
CA ASN A 11 10.88 -13.58 -3.90
C ASN A 11 10.18 -12.91 -2.72
N HIS A 12 8.95 -12.48 -2.96
CA HIS A 12 8.04 -12.08 -1.90
C HIS A 12 6.63 -12.55 -2.23
N THR A 13 5.78 -12.65 -1.20
CA THR A 13 4.37 -12.91 -1.33
C THR A 13 3.54 -11.96 -0.50
N LEU A 14 2.37 -11.57 -1.01
CA LEU A 14 1.38 -10.85 -0.22
C LEU A 14 0.70 -11.81 0.76
N VAL A 15 0.71 -11.45 2.04
CA VAL A 15 -0.03 -12.16 3.09
C VAL A 15 -1.36 -11.47 3.35
N GLU A 16 -1.35 -10.14 3.51
CA GLU A 16 -2.57 -9.35 3.69
C GLU A 16 -2.45 -7.97 3.01
N PRO A 17 -3.52 -7.38 2.44
CA PRO A 17 -4.86 -7.97 2.31
C PRO A 17 -4.87 -9.18 1.37
N SER A 18 -5.52 -10.28 1.77
CA SER A 18 -5.50 -11.56 1.02
C SER A 18 -6.00 -11.47 -0.43
N ASN A 19 -6.82 -10.47 -0.75
CA ASN A 19 -7.32 -10.17 -2.10
C ASN A 19 -6.63 -8.95 -2.75
N GLY A 20 -5.48 -8.54 -2.22
CA GLY A 20 -4.69 -7.41 -2.73
C GLY A 20 -3.74 -7.77 -3.87
N SER A 21 -3.00 -6.75 -4.29
CA SER A 21 -1.88 -6.82 -5.22
C SER A 21 -0.57 -7.06 -4.48
N GLU A 22 0.27 -7.96 -5.00
CA GLU A 22 1.59 -8.25 -4.43
C GLU A 22 2.60 -7.12 -4.68
N GLY A 23 2.37 -6.27 -5.68
CA GLY A 23 3.31 -5.24 -6.07
C GLY A 23 4.62 -5.82 -6.57
N SER A 24 5.73 -5.12 -6.33
CA SER A 24 7.07 -5.54 -6.75
C SER A 24 8.10 -5.17 -5.70
N ILE A 25 9.17 -5.97 -5.63
CA ILE A 25 10.31 -5.71 -4.75
C ILE A 25 11.44 -4.99 -5.49
N GLY A 26 12.19 -4.16 -4.76
CA GLY A 26 13.28 -3.38 -5.31
C GLY A 26 14.51 -4.21 -5.70
N SER A 27 14.86 -5.21 -4.91
CA SER A 27 15.95 -6.15 -5.18
C SER A 27 15.39 -7.54 -5.44
N THR A 28 15.59 -8.06 -6.65
CA THR A 28 15.12 -9.38 -7.08
C THR A 28 16.18 -10.47 -6.94
N SER A 29 17.41 -10.10 -6.61
CA SER A 29 18.48 -11.04 -6.29
C SER A 29 19.55 -10.39 -5.43
N TYR A 30 20.43 -11.20 -4.85
CA TYR A 30 21.60 -10.73 -4.13
C TYR A 30 22.77 -11.72 -4.26
N ASP A 31 23.98 -11.21 -4.05
CA ASP A 31 25.18 -12.03 -3.89
C ASP A 31 25.46 -12.25 -2.41
N HIS A 32 25.45 -13.52 -1.99
CA HIS A 32 25.90 -13.92 -0.67
C HIS A 32 27.42 -13.83 -0.59
N LYS A 33 27.92 -12.91 0.24
CA LYS A 33 29.34 -12.66 0.43
C LYS A 33 29.91 -13.57 1.52
N LEU A 34 31.23 -13.74 1.51
CA LEU A 34 31.95 -14.39 2.60
C LEU A 34 31.62 -13.70 3.94
N GLY A 35 31.28 -14.50 4.95
CA GLY A 35 30.87 -14.01 6.26
C GLY A 35 29.71 -14.80 6.83
N SER A 36 29.18 -14.36 7.98
CA SER A 36 28.06 -15.02 8.65
C SER A 36 26.70 -14.56 8.13
N SER A 37 26.62 -13.34 7.61
CA SER A 37 25.38 -12.74 7.09
C SER A 37 25.71 -11.68 6.03
N THR A 38 24.82 -11.54 5.05
CA THR A 38 24.87 -10.47 4.05
C THR A 38 23.56 -9.68 4.16
N PRO A 39 23.57 -8.43 4.67
CA PRO A 39 22.38 -7.60 4.73
C PRO A 39 21.99 -7.08 3.34
N ILE A 40 20.69 -7.01 3.08
CA ILE A 40 20.12 -6.56 1.81
C ILE A 40 19.13 -5.44 2.12
N GLN A 41 19.25 -4.32 1.39
CA GLN A 41 18.23 -3.28 1.43
C GLN A 41 17.10 -3.67 0.49
N GLN A 42 15.88 -3.72 1.00
CA GLN A 42 14.71 -4.14 0.26
C GLN A 42 13.63 -3.06 0.32
N SER A 43 12.82 -2.98 -0.74
CA SER A 43 11.64 -2.14 -0.82
C SER A 43 10.49 -2.91 -1.45
N VAL A 44 9.26 -2.47 -1.20
CA VAL A 44 8.05 -2.98 -1.86
C VAL A 44 7.27 -1.78 -2.38
N THR A 45 6.71 -1.91 -3.58
CA THR A 45 5.94 -0.82 -4.22
C THR A 45 4.52 -0.68 -3.69
N GLU A 46 4.02 -1.68 -2.97
CA GLU A 46 2.64 -1.80 -2.53
C GLU A 46 2.53 -1.90 -0.99
N VAL A 47 1.37 -1.52 -0.48
CA VAL A 47 0.99 -1.59 0.94
C VAL A 47 0.56 -3.02 1.27
N GLY A 48 0.92 -3.53 2.44
CA GLY A 48 0.52 -4.88 2.81
C GLY A 48 1.30 -5.42 3.99
N VAL A 49 1.04 -6.70 4.27
CA VAL A 49 1.90 -7.59 5.04
C VAL A 49 2.51 -8.54 4.03
N PHE A 50 3.83 -8.70 4.04
CA PHE A 50 4.54 -9.51 3.03
C PHE A 50 5.40 -10.56 3.68
N ASP A 51 5.53 -11.71 3.05
CA ASP A 51 6.54 -12.71 3.37
C ASP A 51 7.63 -12.69 2.30
N PHE A 52 8.90 -12.64 2.71
CA PHE A 52 10.04 -12.64 1.81
C PHE A 52 10.75 -13.97 1.87
N SER A 53 11.15 -14.47 0.72
CA SER A 53 11.86 -15.73 0.59
C SER A 53 12.96 -15.61 -0.45
N LEU A 54 13.73 -16.68 -0.59
CA LEU A 54 14.73 -16.82 -1.63
C LEU A 54 14.53 -18.14 -2.35
N VAL A 55 15.00 -18.21 -3.60
CA VAL A 55 15.07 -19.49 -4.32
C VAL A 55 16.43 -20.12 -4.00
N PRO A 56 16.48 -21.33 -3.44
CA PRO A 56 17.75 -21.98 -3.13
C PRO A 56 18.49 -22.28 -4.43
N PRO A 57 19.80 -22.00 -4.50
CA PRO A 57 20.62 -22.52 -5.58
C PRO A 57 20.61 -24.05 -5.59
N THR A 58 20.59 -24.62 -6.78
CA THR A 58 20.68 -26.08 -6.98
C THR A 58 22.11 -26.55 -7.23
N SER A 59 23.05 -25.63 -7.42
CA SER A 59 24.46 -25.96 -7.67
C SER A 59 25.42 -25.01 -6.94
N TYR A 60 26.64 -25.51 -6.69
CA TYR A 60 27.74 -24.75 -6.12
C TYR A 60 29.09 -25.29 -6.63
N LEU A 61 29.93 -24.45 -7.24
CA LEU A 61 31.23 -24.84 -7.81
C LEU A 61 31.13 -26.10 -8.71
N ASP A 62 30.17 -26.07 -9.64
CA ASP A 62 29.85 -27.17 -10.58
C ASP A 62 29.35 -28.48 -9.92
N LEU A 63 29.16 -28.52 -8.60
CA LEU A 63 28.48 -29.61 -7.91
C LEU A 63 26.96 -29.39 -7.96
N ASP A 64 26.22 -30.41 -8.38
CA ASP A 64 24.77 -30.47 -8.20
C ASP A 64 24.45 -30.83 -6.74
N LEU A 65 23.81 -29.90 -6.03
CA LEU A 65 23.52 -30.02 -4.60
C LEU A 65 22.37 -30.99 -4.33
N ILE A 66 21.46 -31.20 -5.28
CA ILE A 66 20.34 -32.11 -5.14
C ILE A 66 20.84 -33.55 -5.28
N GLU A 67 21.58 -33.84 -6.35
CA GLU A 67 22.14 -35.18 -6.61
C GLU A 67 23.15 -35.60 -5.55
N ALA A 68 23.93 -34.64 -5.02
CA ALA A 68 24.86 -34.88 -3.93
C ALA A 68 24.19 -35.09 -2.55
N GLY A 69 22.86 -34.93 -2.45
CA GLY A 69 22.13 -35.02 -1.18
C GLY A 69 22.45 -33.88 -0.21
N LEU A 70 22.82 -32.71 -0.72
CA LEU A 70 23.21 -31.51 0.03
C LEU A 70 22.30 -30.30 -0.27
N PRO A 71 20.95 -30.43 -0.21
CA PRO A 71 20.07 -29.32 -0.50
C PRO A 71 20.24 -28.19 0.54
N ILE A 72 20.18 -26.94 0.08
CA ILE A 72 20.17 -25.78 0.96
C ILE A 72 18.75 -25.59 1.50
N ALA A 73 18.61 -25.69 2.83
CA ALA A 73 17.35 -25.37 3.49
C ALA A 73 17.05 -23.87 3.35
N VAL A 74 15.82 -23.55 2.96
CA VAL A 74 15.34 -22.18 2.83
C VAL A 74 14.33 -21.89 3.92
N MET A 75 14.41 -20.67 4.45
CA MET A 75 13.41 -20.11 5.36
C MET A 75 12.86 -18.84 4.72
N SER A 76 11.56 -18.62 4.85
CA SER A 76 10.96 -17.32 4.58
C SER A 76 11.03 -16.45 5.83
N THR A 77 10.81 -15.16 5.70
CA THR A 77 10.78 -14.27 6.85
C THR A 77 9.54 -14.45 7.72
N GLY A 78 8.52 -15.15 7.19
CA GLY A 78 7.17 -15.06 7.69
C GLY A 78 6.57 -13.67 7.41
N PRO A 79 5.36 -13.39 7.92
CA PRO A 79 4.69 -12.13 7.70
C PRO A 79 5.46 -10.97 8.35
N ILE A 80 6.08 -10.13 7.53
CA ILE A 80 6.74 -8.91 7.95
C ILE A 80 5.81 -7.71 7.81
N GLY A 81 5.59 -7.06 8.95
CA GLY A 81 5.17 -5.67 9.05
C GLY A 81 3.77 -5.36 8.50
N ARG A 82 3.33 -4.12 8.69
CA ARG A 82 2.16 -3.57 7.99
C ARG A 82 2.61 -2.30 7.29
N PHE A 83 3.01 -2.44 6.04
CA PHE A 83 3.37 -1.30 5.20
C PHE A 83 2.12 -0.46 4.96
N ILE A 84 2.25 0.86 5.10
CA ILE A 84 1.17 1.84 4.91
C ILE A 84 1.58 2.83 3.82
N PRO A 85 0.62 3.57 3.23
CA PRO A 85 0.94 4.63 2.28
C PRO A 85 1.89 5.64 2.93
N ALA A 86 2.81 6.19 2.14
CA ALA A 86 3.69 7.25 2.60
C ALA A 86 2.89 8.54 2.85
N TYR A 87 1.89 8.82 2.02
CA TYR A 87 0.99 9.95 2.14
C TYR A 87 -0.28 9.73 1.32
N PHE A 88 -1.24 10.64 1.46
CA PHE A 88 -2.42 10.73 0.59
C PHE A 88 -2.31 11.95 -0.32
N ALA A 89 -2.48 11.75 -1.62
CA ALA A 89 -2.81 12.84 -2.52
C ALA A 89 -4.27 13.23 -2.28
N VAL A 90 -4.51 14.50 -1.98
CA VAL A 90 -5.82 15.04 -1.61
C VAL A 90 -6.35 15.90 -2.74
N SER A 91 -7.60 15.69 -3.16
CA SER A 91 -8.29 16.59 -4.08
C SER A 91 -9.70 16.93 -3.58
N PRO A 92 -10.17 18.18 -3.82
CA PRO A 92 -11.47 18.61 -3.34
C PRO A 92 -12.61 17.97 -4.14
N MET A 93 -13.71 17.67 -3.47
CA MET A 93 -14.99 17.39 -4.14
C MET A 93 -15.70 18.69 -4.50
N THR A 94 -16.52 18.66 -5.56
CA THR A 94 -17.38 19.79 -5.91
C THR A 94 -18.51 19.95 -4.89
N VAL A 95 -18.58 21.12 -4.27
CA VAL A 95 -19.56 21.46 -3.23
C VAL A 95 -20.57 22.45 -3.79
N THR A 96 -21.85 22.16 -3.63
CA THR A 96 -22.95 23.04 -4.02
C THR A 96 -23.89 23.27 -2.84
N LEU A 97 -24.45 24.47 -2.76
CA LEU A 97 -25.42 24.83 -1.73
C LEU A 97 -26.84 24.55 -2.25
N ALA A 98 -27.69 24.05 -1.36
CA ALA A 98 -29.12 23.95 -1.61
C ALA A 98 -29.76 25.30 -1.24
N ALA A 99 -30.53 25.86 -2.17
CA ALA A 99 -31.37 27.02 -1.86
C ALA A 99 -32.44 26.66 -0.84
N ALA A 100 -32.74 27.55 0.10
CA ALA A 100 -33.80 27.34 1.08
C ALA A 100 -35.19 27.37 0.42
N CYS A 101 -35.38 28.22 -0.60
CA CYS A 101 -36.54 28.21 -1.48
C CYS A 101 -36.17 27.60 -2.82
N ASN A 102 -36.63 26.37 -3.06
CA ASN A 102 -36.38 25.64 -4.31
C ASN A 102 -37.61 25.71 -5.23
N SER A 103 -37.67 26.76 -6.06
CA SER A 103 -38.69 26.95 -7.09
C SER A 103 -38.11 26.79 -8.50
N GLY A 104 -37.32 25.73 -8.70
CA GLY A 104 -36.68 25.43 -9.98
C GLY A 104 -35.64 26.49 -10.35
N GLU A 105 -35.77 27.09 -11.55
CA GLU A 105 -34.82 28.08 -12.07
C GLU A 105 -34.74 29.36 -11.23
N ASN A 106 -35.75 29.63 -10.40
CA ASN A 106 -35.79 30.80 -9.51
C ASN A 106 -35.46 30.42 -8.06
N SER A 107 -34.47 29.56 -7.86
CA SER A 107 -34.06 29.15 -6.51
C SER A 107 -33.27 30.24 -5.79
N PHE A 108 -33.61 30.53 -4.52
CA PHE A 108 -32.93 31.57 -3.73
C PHE A 108 -32.94 31.25 -2.22
N THR A 109 -32.11 31.97 -1.47
CA THR A 109 -32.04 31.95 0.00
C THR A 109 -32.01 33.40 0.49
N TYR A 110 -32.84 33.75 1.47
CA TYR A 110 -32.79 35.08 2.08
C TYR A 110 -31.54 35.26 2.94
N LEU A 111 -31.08 36.50 3.10
CA LEU A 111 -30.00 36.83 4.05
C LEU A 111 -30.44 36.42 5.47
N GLY A 112 -29.55 35.71 6.19
CA GLY A 112 -29.83 35.19 7.53
C GLY A 112 -30.69 33.93 7.58
N GLN A 113 -31.23 33.45 6.44
CA GLN A 113 -32.00 32.21 6.42
C GLN A 113 -31.07 30.98 6.44
N PRO A 114 -31.32 30.00 7.32
CA PRO A 114 -30.57 28.74 7.30
C PRO A 114 -30.72 28.00 5.97
N PHE A 115 -29.64 27.37 5.51
CA PHE A 115 -29.60 26.55 4.30
C PHE A 115 -28.62 25.38 4.46
N SER A 116 -28.70 24.39 3.56
CA SER A 116 -27.90 23.17 3.60
C SER A 116 -27.05 22.99 2.33
N TYR A 117 -26.24 21.95 2.32
CA TYR A 117 -25.51 21.52 1.12
C TYR A 117 -26.41 20.69 0.21
N ALA A 118 -26.38 20.98 -1.10
CA ALA A 118 -26.95 20.10 -2.13
C ALA A 118 -25.98 18.96 -2.47
N SER A 119 -24.68 19.24 -2.49
CA SER A 119 -23.62 18.23 -2.39
C SER A 119 -22.76 18.49 -1.17
N ASN A 120 -22.70 17.50 -0.27
CA ASN A 120 -21.92 17.61 0.95
C ASN A 120 -20.42 17.84 0.63
N PRO A 121 -19.71 18.60 1.48
CA PRO A 121 -18.27 18.73 1.35
C PRO A 121 -17.60 17.37 1.54
N GLY A 122 -16.51 17.16 0.82
CA GLY A 122 -15.69 15.98 0.93
C GLY A 122 -14.36 16.13 0.22
N LEU A 123 -13.50 15.13 0.42
CA LEU A 123 -12.18 15.03 -0.18
C LEU A 123 -12.03 13.66 -0.81
N TYR A 124 -11.40 13.63 -1.98
CA TYR A 124 -10.83 12.39 -2.50
C TYR A 124 -9.44 12.22 -1.89
N LEU A 125 -9.18 11.02 -1.39
CA LEU A 125 -7.91 10.63 -0.79
C LEU A 125 -7.35 9.47 -1.61
N GLN A 126 -6.24 9.71 -2.30
CA GLN A 126 -5.55 8.68 -3.08
C GLN A 126 -4.24 8.30 -2.36
N PRO A 127 -4.11 7.07 -1.83
CA PRO A 127 -2.91 6.66 -1.12
C PRO A 127 -1.72 6.48 -2.08
N LYS A 128 -0.55 6.98 -1.67
CA LYS A 128 0.67 7.00 -2.47
C LYS A 128 1.83 6.29 -1.78
N SER A 129 2.68 5.65 -2.57
CA SER A 129 3.95 5.09 -2.14
C SER A 129 5.01 6.19 -1.93
N GLY A 130 6.17 5.82 -1.39
CA GLY A 130 7.31 6.75 -1.26
C GLY A 130 7.85 7.28 -2.60
N SER A 131 7.56 6.61 -3.71
CA SER A 131 7.89 7.06 -5.07
C SER A 131 6.77 7.89 -5.74
N GLY A 132 5.65 8.10 -5.05
CA GLY A 132 4.48 8.81 -5.56
C GLY A 132 3.54 8.00 -6.45
N SER A 133 3.79 6.69 -6.59
CA SER A 133 2.90 5.75 -7.28
C SER A 133 1.65 5.47 -6.44
N ASP A 134 0.55 5.11 -7.09
CA ASP A 134 -0.66 4.68 -6.38
C ASP A 134 -0.45 3.33 -5.69
N THR A 135 -0.94 3.22 -4.45
CA THR A 135 -1.01 1.94 -3.72
C THR A 135 -2.46 1.48 -3.72
N LEU A 136 -2.71 0.22 -4.08
CA LEU A 136 -4.07 -0.30 -4.26
C LEU A 136 -4.59 -0.96 -2.99
N ASN A 137 -3.71 -1.61 -2.23
CA ASN A 137 -4.12 -2.46 -1.11
C ASN A 137 -4.72 -1.69 0.06
N TYR A 138 -4.32 -0.43 0.25
CA TYR A 138 -4.86 0.39 1.33
C TYR A 138 -6.35 0.76 1.12
N LEU A 139 -6.87 0.61 -0.10
CA LEU A 139 -8.28 0.86 -0.43
C LEU A 139 -9.19 -0.35 -0.14
N ILE A 140 -8.65 -1.46 0.34
CA ILE A 140 -9.38 -2.73 0.49
C ILE A 140 -9.93 -2.89 1.91
N GLY A 141 -11.26 -2.82 2.04
CA GLY A 141 -11.96 -3.13 3.29
C GLY A 141 -11.38 -2.41 4.51
N ASP A 142 -11.07 -3.15 5.56
CA ASP A 142 -10.58 -2.62 6.85
C ASP A 142 -9.15 -2.06 6.80
N TRP A 143 -8.46 -2.17 5.67
CA TRP A 143 -7.20 -1.44 5.46
C TRP A 143 -7.43 0.05 5.34
N TRP A 144 -8.57 0.45 4.76
CA TRP A 144 -8.96 1.84 4.68
C TRP A 144 -9.36 2.35 6.07
N ARG A 145 -8.57 3.27 6.62
CA ARG A 145 -8.80 3.82 7.97
C ARG A 145 -9.53 5.16 8.01
N TYR A 146 -9.75 5.78 6.86
CA TYR A 146 -10.43 7.08 6.80
C TYR A 146 -11.94 6.90 6.75
N ASN A 147 -12.65 7.54 7.68
CA ASN A 147 -14.10 7.64 7.64
C ASN A 147 -14.48 9.12 7.55
N ASN A 148 -15.23 9.50 6.51
CA ASN A 148 -15.70 10.87 6.36
C ASN A 148 -16.84 11.13 7.36
N GLN A 149 -16.58 11.98 8.36
CA GLN A 149 -17.55 12.36 9.41
C GLN A 149 -18.10 13.79 9.19
N TRP A 150 -18.20 14.23 7.93
CA TRP A 150 -18.68 15.57 7.58
C TRP A 150 -20.17 15.63 7.24
N SER A 151 -20.95 14.60 7.58
CA SER A 151 -22.41 14.71 7.51
C SER A 151 -22.90 15.83 8.43
N ASP A 152 -24.05 16.40 8.09
CA ASP A 152 -24.81 17.31 8.96
C ASP A 152 -24.14 18.68 9.23
N ARG A 153 -23.27 19.14 8.34
CA ARG A 153 -22.79 20.53 8.36
C ARG A 153 -23.90 21.45 7.86
N ALA A 154 -24.38 22.33 8.71
CA ALA A 154 -25.33 23.40 8.38
C ALA A 154 -24.74 24.77 8.75
N TYR A 155 -25.10 25.78 7.97
CA TYR A 155 -24.84 27.17 8.36
C TYR A 155 -25.93 27.64 9.32
N ASN A 156 -25.53 28.20 10.45
CA ASN A 156 -26.42 28.89 11.38
C ASN A 156 -25.94 30.34 11.54
N ASP A 157 -26.89 31.26 11.47
CA ASP A 157 -26.77 32.63 11.96
C ASP A 157 -26.78 32.61 13.51
N ALA A 158 -26.05 33.52 14.15
CA ALA A 158 -25.82 33.55 15.60
C ALA A 158 -26.93 34.30 16.36
#